data_AF-A0A651FCM9-F1
#
_entry.id   AF-A0A651FCM9-F1
#
_cell.length_a   1.000
_cell.length_b   1.000
_cell.length_c   1.000
_cell.angle_alpha   90.00
_cell.angle_beta   90.00
_cell.angle_gamma   90.00
#
_symmetry.space_group_name_H-M   'P 1'
#
loop_
_entity.id
_entity.type
_entity.pdbx_description
1 polymer ?
#
loop_
_entity_poly.entity_id
_entity_poly.type
_entity_poly.pdbx_seq_one_letter_code
_entity_poly.pdbx_strand_id
1 'polypeptide(L)'
;MSSGTLNVTSVDEGIGDVQAERDAEARVREAEEKATVMSERLAEMQKSTERMREEIEALERRREIEIALHRAGTVDMETARLLAEKSVEDAQEPDIEGAVASLVRSKPHLFRSRSAESARAAPVMAIETERDAGESAAEDAAEEAARTGDRGALLRYLRARRSRV
;
A
#
# COMPACT_ATOMS: atom_id res chain seq x y z
N MET A 1 36.32 99.39 14.99
CA MET A 1 35.56 98.80 13.87
C MET A 1 35.46 97.32 14.14
N SER A 2 34.27 96.85 14.50
CA SER A 2 33.99 95.52 15.04
C SER A 2 33.14 94.78 14.02
N SER A 3 33.73 93.82 13.31
CA SER A 3 32.99 92.94 12.40
C SER A 3 32.76 91.61 13.11
N GLY A 4 31.51 91.41 13.55
CA GLY A 4 31.04 90.13 14.08
C GLY A 4 30.70 89.18 12.94
N THR A 5 31.40 88.06 12.85
CA THR A 5 31.02 86.92 12.03
C THR A 5 30.02 86.06 12.80
N LEU A 6 28.79 85.99 12.32
CA LEU A 6 27.73 85.12 12.83
C LEU A 6 28.03 83.68 12.43
N ASN A 7 28.03 82.80 13.43
CA ASN A 7 28.21 81.36 13.29
C ASN A 7 26.88 80.73 12.84
N VAL A 8 26.81 80.21 11.61
CA VAL A 8 25.66 79.48 11.04
C VAL A 8 26.07 78.02 10.88
N THR A 9 25.92 77.21 11.92
CA THR A 9 26.29 75.78 11.88
C THR A 9 25.35 74.84 12.66
N SER A 10 24.12 75.24 13.01
CA SER A 10 23.28 74.46 13.94
C SER A 10 21.90 73.99 13.41
N VAL A 11 21.72 73.82 12.09
CA VAL A 11 20.43 73.33 11.54
C VAL A 11 20.51 71.92 10.91
N ASP A 12 21.72 71.38 10.71
CA ASP A 12 21.91 70.13 9.96
C ASP A 12 21.73 68.84 10.78
N GLU A 13 21.87 68.90 12.12
CA GLU A 13 21.82 67.71 13.00
C GLU A 13 20.40 67.14 13.18
N GLY A 14 19.33 67.93 13.00
CA GLY A 14 17.96 67.47 13.21
C GLY A 14 17.33 66.69 12.04
N ILE A 15 17.92 66.75 10.84
CA ILE A 15 17.37 66.08 9.65
C ILE A 15 17.86 64.62 9.57
N GLY A 16 19.07 64.34 10.05
CA GLY A 16 19.64 62.99 10.08
C GLY A 16 18.90 62.03 11.00
N ASP A 17 18.46 62.48 12.18
CA ASP A 17 17.73 61.64 13.14
C ASP A 17 16.36 61.20 12.61
N VAL A 18 15.64 62.08 11.91
CA VAL A 18 14.33 61.77 11.31
C VAL A 18 14.46 60.80 10.12
N GLN A 19 15.57 60.86 9.39
CA GLN A 19 15.86 59.91 8.30
C GLN A 19 16.24 58.54 8.87
N ALA A 20 17.08 58.50 9.90
CA ALA A 20 17.47 57.25 10.56
C ALA A 20 16.28 56.50 11.19
N GLU A 21 15.33 57.22 11.78
CA GLU A 21 14.09 56.65 12.33
C GLU A 21 13.22 56.02 11.23
N ARG A 22 13.04 56.72 10.10
CA ARG A 22 12.29 56.19 8.94
C ARG A 22 12.94 54.96 8.32
N ASP A 23 14.26 54.92 8.24
CA ASP A 23 15.00 53.76 7.73
C ASP A 23 14.95 52.57 8.72
N ALA A 24 14.86 52.83 10.03
CA ALA A 24 14.62 51.78 11.02
C ALA A 24 13.20 51.22 10.89
N GLU A 25 12.18 52.06 10.77
CA GLU A 25 10.79 51.64 10.54
C GLU A 25 10.63 50.85 9.24
N ALA A 26 11.27 51.28 8.15
CA ALA A 26 11.24 50.57 6.88
C ALA A 26 11.84 49.16 6.99
N ARG A 27 12.96 49.02 7.72
CA ARG A 27 13.58 47.71 7.97
C ARG A 27 12.72 46.80 8.85
N VAL A 28 12.05 47.36 9.87
CA VAL A 28 11.12 46.59 10.72
C VAL A 28 9.95 46.10 9.88
N ARG A 29 9.35 46.97 9.06
CA ARG A 29 8.23 46.60 8.18
C ARG A 29 8.63 45.51 7.18
N GLU A 30 9.78 45.64 6.53
CA GLU A 30 10.27 44.63 5.60
C GLU A 30 10.52 43.29 6.31
N ALA A 31 11.03 43.32 7.55
CA ALA A 31 11.22 42.12 8.36
C ALA A 31 9.88 41.48 8.75
N GLU A 32 8.87 42.28 9.12
CA GLU A 32 7.51 41.81 9.44
C GLU A 32 6.81 41.19 8.22
N GLU A 33 6.92 41.82 7.06
CA GLU A 33 6.40 41.27 5.80
C GLU A 33 7.06 39.93 5.46
N LYS A 34 8.40 39.86 5.54
CA LYS A 34 9.13 38.60 5.34
C LYS A 34 8.74 37.53 6.35
N ALA A 35 8.60 37.89 7.63
CA ALA A 35 8.18 36.96 8.67
C ALA A 35 6.77 36.42 8.40
N THR A 36 5.86 37.29 7.96
CA THR A 36 4.50 36.90 7.59
C THR A 36 4.51 35.91 6.42
N VAL A 37 5.20 36.23 5.32
CA VAL A 37 5.32 35.35 4.16
C VAL A 37 5.95 33.99 4.52
N MET A 38 7.00 34.00 5.36
CA MET A 38 7.60 32.75 5.84
C MET A 38 6.64 31.93 6.70
N SER A 39 5.86 32.57 7.56
CA SER A 39 4.89 31.90 8.43
C SER A 39 3.75 31.25 7.63
N GLU A 40 3.24 31.93 6.60
CA GLU A 40 2.22 31.40 5.69
C GLU A 40 2.74 30.19 4.92
N ARG A 41 3.96 30.28 4.40
CA ARG A 41 4.61 29.16 3.70
C ARG A 41 4.83 27.96 4.61
N LEU A 42 5.22 28.18 5.87
CA LEU A 42 5.37 27.11 6.85
C LEU A 42 4.02 26.42 7.13
N ALA A 43 2.95 27.20 7.31
CA ALA A 43 1.61 26.66 7.52
C ALA A 43 1.13 25.83 6.32
N GLU A 44 1.39 26.29 5.09
CA GLU A 44 1.06 25.55 3.87
C GLU A 44 1.85 24.23 3.77
N MET A 45 3.15 24.25 4.04
CA MET A 45 3.99 23.06 4.04
C MET A 45 3.58 22.05 5.11
N GLN A 46 3.21 22.51 6.31
CA GLN A 46 2.69 21.66 7.38
C GLN A 46 1.39 20.98 6.95
N LYS A 47 0.44 21.75 6.40
CA LYS A 47 -0.82 21.21 5.87
C LYS A 47 -0.60 20.22 4.72
N SER A 48 0.40 20.44 3.88
CA SER A 48 0.78 19.49 2.83
C SER A 48 1.34 18.19 3.42
N THR A 49 2.21 18.31 4.42
CA THR A 49 2.81 17.16 5.09
C THR A 49 1.76 16.31 5.80
N GLU A 50 0.79 16.94 6.46
CA GLU A 50 -0.31 16.23 7.14
C GLU A 50 -1.19 15.47 6.16
N ARG A 51 -1.59 16.09 5.05
CA ARG A 51 -2.34 15.41 3.97
C ARG A 51 -1.58 14.21 3.41
N MET A 52 -0.28 14.35 3.13
CA MET A 52 0.52 13.23 2.63
C MET A 52 0.64 12.10 3.65
N ARG A 53 0.71 12.40 4.94
CA ARG A 53 0.72 11.38 6.00
C ARG A 53 -0.60 10.61 6.04
N GLU A 54 -1.73 11.32 6.01
CA GLU A 54 -3.05 10.72 5.96
C GLU A 54 -3.23 9.81 4.73
N GLU A 55 -2.75 10.26 3.55
CA GLU A 55 -2.78 9.46 2.32
C GLU A 55 -1.92 8.19 2.43
N ILE A 56 -0.72 8.29 3.00
CA ILE A 56 0.17 7.13 3.22
C ILE A 56 -0.50 6.15 4.18
N GLU A 57 -1.01 6.61 5.32
CA GLU A 57 -1.69 5.75 6.30
C GLU A 57 -2.92 5.04 5.68
N ALA A 58 -3.68 5.75 4.84
CA ALA A 58 -4.80 5.15 4.12
C ALA A 58 -4.35 4.06 3.12
N LEU A 59 -3.25 4.29 2.38
CA LEU A 59 -2.69 3.33 1.44
C LEU A 59 -2.09 2.10 2.16
N GLU A 60 -1.40 2.31 3.27
CA GLU A 60 -0.85 1.23 4.10
C GLU A 60 -1.97 0.35 4.65
N ARG A 61 -3.01 0.95 5.24
CA ARG A 61 -4.18 0.23 5.72
C ARG A 61 -4.87 -0.57 4.62
N ARG A 62 -5.05 0.04 3.44
CA ARG A 62 -5.62 -0.66 2.27
C ARG A 62 -4.78 -1.87 1.88
N ARG A 63 -3.47 -1.71 1.82
CA ARG A 63 -2.55 -2.80 1.48
C ARG A 63 -2.60 -3.94 2.49
N GLU A 64 -2.68 -3.62 3.78
CA GLU A 64 -2.80 -4.62 4.84
C GLU A 64 -4.11 -5.42 4.73
N ILE A 65 -5.23 -4.73 4.47
CA ILE A 65 -6.52 -5.37 4.20
C ILE A 65 -6.41 -6.32 2.99
N GLU A 66 -5.83 -5.87 1.88
CA GLU A 66 -5.67 -6.70 0.68
C GLU A 66 -4.80 -7.94 0.94
N ILE A 67 -3.73 -7.81 1.73
CA ILE A 67 -2.88 -8.94 2.14
C ILE A 67 -3.68 -9.93 3.00
N ALA A 68 -4.45 -9.46 3.98
CA ALA A 68 -5.25 -10.30 4.85
C ALA A 68 -6.35 -11.04 4.08
N LEU A 69 -7.05 -10.34 3.17
CA LEU A 69 -8.07 -10.93 2.29
C LEU A 69 -7.46 -11.97 1.33
N HIS A 70 -6.30 -11.68 0.76
CA HIS A 70 -5.61 -12.64 -0.10
C HIS A 70 -5.25 -13.92 0.66
N ARG A 71 -4.72 -13.80 1.89
CA ARG A 71 -4.44 -14.94 2.78
C ARG A 71 -5.70 -15.73 3.15
N ALA A 72 -6.84 -15.05 3.30
CA ALA A 72 -8.12 -15.68 3.56
C ALA A 72 -8.73 -16.40 2.34
N GLY A 73 -8.14 -16.27 1.15
CA GLY A 73 -8.59 -16.93 -0.06
C GLY A 73 -9.84 -16.27 -0.66
N THR A 74 -9.93 -14.94 -0.61
CA THR A 74 -11.01 -14.17 -1.21
C THR A 74 -11.17 -14.45 -2.72
N VAL A 75 -12.41 -14.61 -3.17
CA VAL A 75 -12.80 -14.83 -4.57
C VAL A 75 -13.07 -13.49 -5.27
N ASP A 76 -13.75 -12.57 -4.59
CA ASP A 76 -14.02 -11.21 -5.05
C ASP A 76 -13.31 -10.20 -4.15
N MET A 77 -12.14 -9.76 -4.61
CA MET A 77 -11.25 -8.87 -3.84
C MET A 77 -11.87 -7.49 -3.63
N GLU A 78 -12.52 -6.93 -4.64
CA GLU A 78 -13.03 -5.56 -4.58
C GLU A 78 -14.19 -5.44 -3.59
N THR A 79 -15.17 -6.36 -3.70
CA THR A 79 -16.30 -6.39 -2.78
C THR A 79 -15.85 -6.66 -1.34
N ALA A 80 -14.95 -7.63 -1.14
CA ALA A 80 -14.48 -7.96 0.21
C ALA A 80 -13.66 -6.81 0.82
N ARG A 81 -12.84 -6.11 0.02
CA ARG A 81 -12.06 -4.95 0.49
C ARG A 81 -12.96 -3.82 0.95
N LEU A 82 -13.96 -3.42 0.16
CA LEU A 82 -14.90 -2.35 0.56
C LEU A 82 -15.64 -2.68 1.86
N LEU A 83 -15.98 -3.95 2.07
CA LEU A 83 -16.64 -4.41 3.29
C LEU A 83 -15.68 -4.44 4.49
N ALA A 84 -14.43 -4.83 4.28
CA ALA A 84 -13.40 -4.82 5.31
C ALA A 84 -13.00 -3.39 5.69
N GLU A 85 -12.79 -2.50 4.72
CA GLU A 85 -12.53 -1.06 4.92
C GLU A 85 -13.61 -0.45 5.80
N LYS A 86 -14.89 -0.63 5.44
CA LYS A 86 -16.02 -0.16 6.25
C LYS A 86 -16.04 -0.75 7.66
N SER A 87 -15.76 -2.05 7.80
CA SER A 87 -15.75 -2.71 9.11
C SER A 87 -14.61 -2.22 10.01
N VAL A 88 -13.48 -1.81 9.44
CA VAL A 88 -12.33 -1.25 10.18
C VAL A 88 -12.61 0.20 10.56
N GLU A 89 -13.26 0.98 9.69
CA GLU A 89 -13.70 2.36 9.97
C GLU A 89 -14.75 2.45 11.09
N ASP A 90 -15.68 1.49 11.14
CA ASP A 90 -16.72 1.43 12.17
C ASP A 90 -16.16 0.94 13.54
N ALA A 91 -14.96 0.37 13.58
CA ALA A 91 -14.35 -0.17 14.79
C ALA A 91 -13.61 0.92 15.58
N GLN A 92 -13.75 0.89 16.91
CA GLN A 92 -13.06 1.84 17.80
C GLN A 92 -11.54 1.62 17.83
N GLU A 93 -11.09 0.39 17.54
CA GLU A 93 -9.69 0.03 17.37
C GLU A 93 -9.54 -0.78 16.06
N PRO A 94 -8.62 -0.40 15.15
CA PRO A 94 -8.52 -1.00 13.83
C PRO A 94 -7.88 -2.39 13.90
N ASP A 95 -8.71 -3.43 14.06
CA ASP A 95 -8.30 -4.83 13.94
C ASP A 95 -8.67 -5.39 12.55
N ILE A 96 -7.71 -5.33 11.62
CA ILE A 96 -7.87 -5.81 10.24
C ILE A 96 -8.13 -7.32 10.21
N GLU A 97 -7.40 -8.11 10.99
CA GLU A 97 -7.52 -9.56 11.00
C GLU A 97 -8.87 -9.98 11.60
N GLY A 98 -9.33 -9.30 12.65
CA GLY A 98 -10.67 -9.47 13.23
C GLY A 98 -11.79 -9.10 12.27
N ALA A 99 -11.64 -8.01 11.51
CA ALA A 99 -12.58 -7.60 10.48
C ALA A 99 -12.69 -8.65 9.36
N VAL A 100 -11.55 -9.15 8.85
CA VAL A 100 -11.52 -10.21 7.84
C VAL A 100 -12.12 -11.52 8.39
N ALA A 101 -11.78 -11.93 9.61
CA ALA A 101 -12.35 -13.13 10.22
C ALA A 101 -13.87 -13.03 10.39
N SER A 102 -14.38 -11.84 10.76
CA SER A 102 -15.81 -11.57 10.85
C SER A 102 -16.49 -11.58 9.48
N LEU A 103 -15.80 -11.09 8.45
CA LEU A 103 -16.28 -11.12 7.07
C LEU A 103 -16.35 -12.56 6.54
N VAL A 104 -15.36 -13.41 6.84
CA VAL A 104 -15.38 -14.85 6.50
C VAL A 104 -16.58 -15.56 7.12
N ARG A 105 -16.89 -15.27 8.39
CA ARG A 105 -18.05 -15.86 9.08
C ARG A 105 -19.39 -15.39 8.55
N SER A 106 -19.52 -14.08 8.30
CA SER A 106 -20.79 -13.46 7.90
C SER A 106 -21.10 -13.61 6.40
N LYS A 107 -20.07 -13.66 5.55
CA LYS A 107 -20.18 -13.72 4.08
C LYS A 107 -19.26 -14.79 3.48
N PRO A 108 -19.47 -16.07 3.80
CA PRO A 108 -18.58 -17.15 3.36
C PRO A 108 -18.47 -17.31 1.83
N HIS A 109 -19.47 -16.85 1.07
CA HIS A 109 -19.46 -16.91 -0.40
C HIS A 109 -18.42 -16.00 -1.05
N LEU A 110 -17.88 -15.01 -0.34
CA LEU A 110 -16.79 -14.16 -0.83
C LEU A 110 -15.42 -14.84 -0.74
N PHE A 111 -15.34 -16.01 -0.11
CA PHE A 111 -14.11 -16.74 0.14
C PHE A 111 -14.18 -18.14 -0.46
N ARG A 112 -13.04 -18.69 -0.85
CA ARG A 112 -12.96 -20.09 -1.24
C ARG A 112 -13.29 -20.95 -0.02
N SER A 113 -14.40 -21.68 -0.09
CA SER A 113 -14.71 -22.68 0.93
C SER A 113 -13.59 -23.72 0.96
N ARG A 114 -12.89 -23.90 2.08
CA ARG A 114 -11.91 -25.01 2.26
C ARG A 114 -12.49 -26.37 1.92
N SER A 115 -13.82 -26.52 1.97
CA SER A 115 -14.56 -27.73 1.59
C SER A 115 -14.39 -28.13 0.12
N ALA A 116 -14.03 -27.21 -0.78
CA ALA A 116 -13.89 -27.50 -2.20
C ALA A 116 -12.51 -28.06 -2.60
N GLU A 117 -11.46 -27.81 -1.79
CA GLU A 117 -10.12 -28.35 -2.05
C GLU A 117 -9.99 -29.82 -1.64
N SER A 118 -10.81 -30.30 -0.69
CA SER A 118 -10.91 -31.73 -0.38
C SER A 118 -11.85 -32.50 -1.32
N ALA A 119 -12.67 -31.82 -2.12
CA ALA A 119 -13.63 -32.46 -3.04
C ALA A 119 -13.03 -32.80 -4.42
N ARG A 120 -11.82 -32.30 -4.75
CA ARG A 120 -11.07 -32.74 -5.95
C ARG A 120 -10.32 -34.06 -5.77
N ALA A 121 -10.46 -34.69 -4.60
CA ALA A 121 -10.07 -36.07 -4.34
C ALA A 121 -11.30 -36.94 -4.05
N ALA A 122 -12.38 -36.78 -4.82
CA ALA A 122 -13.37 -37.84 -4.95
C ALA A 122 -12.87 -38.82 -6.02
N PRO A 123 -12.45 -40.06 -5.67
CA PRO A 123 -12.32 -41.09 -6.69
C PRO A 123 -13.73 -41.38 -7.22
N VAL A 124 -13.95 -41.02 -8.48
CA VAL A 124 -15.03 -41.58 -9.29
C VAL A 124 -14.69 -43.06 -9.49
N MET A 125 -15.14 -43.88 -8.56
CA MET A 125 -15.30 -45.33 -8.72
C MET A 125 -16.82 -45.54 -8.81
N ALA A 126 -17.41 -46.20 -9.78
CA ALA A 126 -16.85 -47.14 -10.73
C ALA A 126 -17.78 -47.20 -11.95
N ILE A 127 -17.22 -47.12 -13.15
CA ILE A 127 -17.79 -47.76 -14.33
C ILE A 127 -16.66 -48.58 -14.95
N GLU A 128 -16.87 -49.88 -14.95
CA GLU A 128 -16.01 -50.95 -15.44
C GLU A 128 -15.69 -50.71 -16.92
N THR A 129 -14.41 -50.51 -17.32
CA THR A 129 -13.81 -50.87 -18.64
C THR A 129 -12.39 -50.31 -18.85
N GLU A 130 -11.41 -50.57 -17.97
CA GLU A 130 -10.01 -50.16 -18.22
C GLU A 130 -8.98 -51.20 -17.78
N ARG A 131 -9.09 -52.44 -18.27
CA ARG A 131 -7.99 -53.41 -18.12
C ARG A 131 -7.04 -53.48 -19.31
N ASP A 132 -7.45 -53.04 -20.51
CA ASP A 132 -6.58 -53.07 -21.71
C ASP A 132 -5.85 -51.74 -22.00
N ALA A 133 -6.46 -50.59 -21.73
CA ALA A 133 -5.87 -49.29 -22.08
C ALA A 133 -4.67 -48.89 -21.20
N GLY A 134 -4.59 -49.44 -19.99
CA GLY A 134 -3.49 -49.16 -19.07
C GLY A 134 -2.17 -49.81 -19.50
N GLU A 135 -2.20 -50.85 -20.34
CA GLU A 135 -1.00 -51.61 -20.72
C GLU A 135 -0.11 -50.80 -21.67
N SER A 136 -0.69 -50.30 -22.77
CA SER A 136 0.04 -49.52 -23.79
C SER A 136 0.55 -48.18 -23.24
N ALA A 137 -0.23 -47.52 -22.39
CA ALA A 137 0.14 -46.20 -21.85
C ALA A 137 1.42 -46.24 -20.98
N ALA A 138 1.72 -47.36 -20.33
CA ALA A 138 2.96 -47.47 -19.57
C ALA A 138 4.15 -47.86 -20.47
N GLU A 139 3.93 -48.67 -21.51
CA GLU A 139 4.97 -49.02 -22.47
C GLU A 139 5.43 -47.79 -23.27
N ASP A 140 4.49 -46.98 -23.73
CA ASP A 140 4.79 -45.72 -24.44
C ASP A 140 5.60 -44.76 -23.55
N ALA A 141 5.21 -44.62 -22.27
CA ALA A 141 5.93 -43.77 -21.32
C ALA A 141 7.33 -44.32 -20.97
N ALA A 142 7.52 -45.64 -20.97
CA ALA A 142 8.81 -46.27 -20.74
C ALA A 142 9.75 -46.06 -21.94
N GLU A 143 9.24 -46.22 -23.16
CA GLU A 143 10.01 -46.02 -24.38
C GLU A 143 10.41 -44.56 -24.58
N GLU A 144 9.51 -43.63 -24.24
CA GLU A 144 9.80 -42.20 -24.25
C GLU A 144 10.85 -41.81 -23.20
N ALA A 145 10.76 -42.35 -21.98
CA ALA A 145 11.76 -42.13 -20.94
C ALA A 145 13.14 -42.69 -21.34
N ALA A 146 13.18 -43.85 -22.00
CA ALA A 146 14.42 -44.46 -22.48
C ALA A 146 15.07 -43.65 -23.62
N ARG A 147 14.25 -43.10 -24.53
CA ARG A 147 14.74 -42.27 -25.65
C ARG A 147 15.20 -40.88 -25.20
N THR A 148 14.47 -40.24 -24.29
CA THR A 148 14.67 -38.81 -23.97
C THR A 148 15.39 -38.56 -22.66
N GLY A 149 15.39 -39.54 -21.74
CA GLY A 149 15.88 -39.35 -20.38
C GLY A 149 14.99 -38.45 -19.52
N ASP A 150 13.78 -38.11 -19.96
CA ASP A 150 12.89 -37.23 -19.21
C ASP A 150 12.41 -37.88 -17.89
N ARG A 151 12.63 -37.15 -16.79
CA ARG A 151 12.18 -37.55 -15.46
C ARG A 151 10.66 -37.57 -15.36
N GLY A 152 9.96 -36.69 -16.09
CA GLY A 152 8.50 -36.66 -16.14
C GLY A 152 7.93 -37.97 -16.69
N ALA A 153 8.43 -38.40 -17.85
CA ALA A 153 8.07 -39.68 -18.47
C ALA A 153 8.35 -40.88 -17.56
N LEU A 154 9.52 -40.91 -16.90
CA LEU A 154 9.87 -41.99 -15.96
C LEU A 154 8.89 -42.08 -14.78
N LEU A 155 8.51 -40.94 -14.18
CA LEU A 155 7.59 -40.92 -13.06
C LEU A 155 6.16 -41.34 -13.46
N ARG A 156 5.74 -41.03 -14.70
CA ARG A 156 4.46 -41.54 -15.26
C ARG A 156 4.50 -43.06 -15.38
N TYR A 157 5.56 -43.62 -15.95
CA TYR A 157 5.75 -45.07 -16.06
C TYR A 157 5.75 -45.76 -14.69
N LEU A 158 6.52 -45.27 -13.72
CA LEU A 158 6.60 -45.87 -12.38
C LEU A 158 5.25 -45.84 -11.65
N ARG A 159 4.46 -44.78 -11.84
CA ARG A 159 3.10 -44.70 -11.28
C ARG A 159 2.16 -45.73 -11.92
N ALA A 160 2.18 -45.84 -13.25
CA ALA A 160 1.38 -46.81 -13.98
C ALA A 160 1.76 -48.26 -13.67
N ARG A 161 3.05 -48.54 -13.40
CA ARG A 161 3.52 -49.85 -12.96
C ARG A 161 3.11 -50.19 -11.52
N ARG A 162 3.13 -49.20 -10.62
CA ARG A 162 2.73 -49.41 -9.21
C ARG A 162 1.25 -49.72 -9.05
N SER A 163 0.39 -49.20 -9.92
CA SER A 163 -1.04 -49.53 -9.91
C SER A 163 -1.38 -50.94 -10.44
N ARG A 164 -0.38 -51.70 -10.92
CA ARG A 164 -0.54 -53.08 -11.40
C ARG A 164 -0.12 -54.16 -10.38
N VAL A 165 0.50 -53.78 -9.26
CA VAL A 165 0.87 -54.68 -8.15
C VAL A 165 -0.17 -54.56 -7.04
#